data_AF-A0A1I2A8U9-F1
#
_entry.id   AF-A0A1I2A8U9-F1
#
_cell.length_a   1.000
_cell.length_b   1.000
_cell.length_c   1.000
_cell.angle_alpha   90.00
_cell.angle_beta   90.00
_cell.angle_gamma   90.00
#
_symmetry.space_group_name_H-M   'P 1'
#
loop_
_entity.id
_entity.type
_entity.pdbx_description
1 polymer ?
#
loop_
_entity_poly.entity_id
_entity_poly.type
_entity_poly.pdbx_seq_one_letter_code
_entity_poly.pdbx_strand_id
1 'polypeptide(L)'
;MPQAKMTIAEIKHHLNNGTAQEDWIRNWRGDDRKGVRQLIEKYDRHMEQAVLLQKQYETLLSYEKEWRQKGYKYIAGVDEVGRGPLAGPVTACAAVLPENEMFPGLTDSKKLSRAKREYFGEVLKDKALSYHIVHVFAQTIDEVNIYQASKEAMMKSVNGLDIEVDALFIDAMTLPTAVKQLRLIQGDAKSASIAAASVLAKTARDQYMIELAEKYPEYGFEQHMGYGTKEHLEALRKYGPTPEHRCSFSPVQAVL
;
A
#
# COMPACT_ATOMS: atom_id res chain seq x y z
N MET A 1 51.14 -1.99 15.83
CA MET A 1 51.10 -0.70 15.10
C MET A 1 49.69 -0.16 15.19
N PRO A 2 49.47 1.13 15.49
CA PRO A 2 48.12 1.68 15.55
C PRO A 2 47.47 1.53 14.18
N GLN A 3 46.31 0.89 14.13
CA GLN A 3 45.53 0.71 12.90
C GLN A 3 45.21 2.10 12.34
N ALA A 4 45.54 2.34 11.07
CA ALA A 4 45.32 3.64 10.44
C ALA A 4 43.84 4.03 10.60
N LYS A 5 43.58 5.19 11.22
CA LYS A 5 42.21 5.68 11.42
C LYS A 5 41.57 5.88 10.04
N MET A 6 40.46 5.17 9.80
CA MET A 6 39.67 5.33 8.57
C MET A 6 39.25 6.79 8.38
N THR A 7 39.26 7.23 7.13
CA THR A 7 38.78 8.53 6.69
C THR A 7 37.26 8.62 6.85
N ILE A 8 36.73 9.85 6.89
CA ILE A 8 35.28 10.10 6.98
C ILE A 8 34.54 9.46 5.78
N ALA A 9 35.17 9.46 4.60
CA ALA A 9 34.60 8.86 3.39
C ALA A 9 34.47 7.33 3.49
N GLU A 10 35.50 6.66 3.99
CA GLU A 10 35.48 5.20 4.23
C GLU A 10 34.44 4.82 5.28
N ILE A 11 34.37 5.58 6.39
CA ILE A 11 33.35 5.36 7.43
C ILE A 11 31.95 5.50 6.84
N LYS A 12 31.69 6.57 6.08
CA LYS A 12 30.40 6.78 5.41
C LYS A 12 30.05 5.62 4.46
N HIS A 13 31.02 5.13 3.71
CA HIS A 13 30.83 3.99 2.82
C HIS A 13 30.42 2.73 3.59
N HIS A 14 31.12 2.40 4.68
CA HIS A 14 30.80 1.22 5.48
C HIS A 14 29.43 1.30 6.17
N LEU A 15 29.08 2.47 6.71
CA LEU A 15 27.77 2.68 7.35
C LEU A 15 26.62 2.59 6.33
N ASN A 16 26.77 3.20 5.14
CA ASN A 16 25.71 3.20 4.13
C ASN A 16 25.49 1.82 3.50
N ASN A 17 26.55 1.02 3.37
CA ASN A 17 26.48 -0.30 2.74
C ASN A 17 26.24 -1.44 3.74
N GLY A 18 26.04 -1.14 5.02
CA GLY A 18 25.83 -2.15 6.06
C GLY A 18 27.03 -3.09 6.26
N THR A 19 28.24 -2.66 5.88
CA THR A 19 29.47 -3.47 6.04
C THR A 19 30.29 -3.07 7.26
N ALA A 20 29.80 -2.10 8.04
CA ALA A 20 30.42 -1.67 9.28
C ALA A 20 30.34 -2.78 10.34
N GLN A 21 31.49 -3.20 10.85
CA GLN A 21 31.57 -4.15 11.95
C GLN A 21 31.19 -3.48 13.29
N GLU A 22 30.66 -4.25 14.23
CA GLU A 22 30.19 -3.74 15.52
C GLU A 22 31.31 -3.03 16.31
N ASP A 23 32.52 -3.60 16.31
CA ASP A 23 33.69 -3.01 16.95
C ASP A 23 34.10 -1.68 16.30
N TRP A 24 33.91 -1.53 14.99
CA TRP A 24 34.20 -0.27 14.29
C TRP A 24 33.20 0.81 14.70
N ILE A 25 31.92 0.48 14.72
CA ILE A 25 30.85 1.40 15.15
C ILE A 25 31.10 1.84 16.60
N ARG A 26 31.48 0.90 17.48
CA ARG A 26 31.84 1.19 18.87
C ARG A 26 33.02 2.18 18.95
N ASN A 27 34.06 1.97 18.16
CA ASN A 27 35.21 2.86 18.11
C ASN A 27 34.86 4.25 17.54
N TRP A 28 34.03 4.31 16.50
CA TRP A 28 33.64 5.58 15.86
C TRP A 28 32.73 6.45 16.73
N ARG A 29 31.96 5.85 17.66
CA ARG A 29 31.19 6.60 18.68
C ARG A 29 32.08 7.45 19.59
N GLY A 30 33.34 7.04 19.80
CA GLY A 30 34.34 7.79 20.56
C GLY A 30 35.25 8.69 19.72
N ASP A 31 34.97 8.89 18.42
CA ASP A 31 35.82 9.69 17.54
C ASP A 31 35.55 11.20 17.70
N ASP A 32 36.59 12.00 17.92
CA ASP A 32 36.45 13.45 18.15
C ASP A 32 36.10 14.25 16.89
N ARG A 33 36.36 13.69 15.69
CA ARG A 33 36.16 14.39 14.41
C ARG A 33 34.67 14.68 14.23
N LYS A 34 34.31 15.96 14.10
CA LYS A 34 32.92 16.44 13.95
C LYS A 34 32.15 15.67 12.86
N GLY A 35 32.78 15.41 11.71
CA GLY A 35 32.14 14.68 10.62
C GLY A 35 31.85 13.21 10.92
N VAL A 36 32.69 12.54 11.72
CA VAL A 36 32.44 11.16 12.15
C VAL A 36 31.29 11.11 13.15
N ARG A 37 31.27 12.01 14.13
CA ARG A 37 30.16 12.11 15.09
C ARG A 37 28.81 12.31 14.40
N GLN A 38 28.74 13.23 13.41
CA GLN A 38 27.52 13.45 12.63
C GLN A 38 27.07 12.23 11.83
N LEU A 39 28.02 11.45 11.26
CA LEU A 39 27.71 10.20 10.56
C LEU A 39 27.14 9.16 11.52
N ILE A 40 27.73 9.02 12.71
CA ILE A 40 27.27 8.08 13.74
C ILE A 40 25.90 8.49 14.30
N GLU A 41 25.67 9.76 14.61
CA GLU A 41 24.35 10.26 15.03
C GLU A 41 23.25 10.01 13.98
N LYS A 42 23.60 10.12 12.69
CA LYS A 42 22.67 9.78 11.60
C LYS A 42 22.43 8.27 11.53
N TYR A 43 23.48 7.46 11.67
CA TYR A 43 23.39 6.01 11.68
C TYR A 43 22.56 5.49 12.85
N ASP A 44 22.82 5.98 14.07
CA ASP A 44 22.10 5.58 15.28
C ASP A 44 20.61 5.92 15.17
N ARG A 45 20.25 7.13 14.70
CA ARG A 45 18.84 7.47 14.41
C ARG A 45 18.19 6.58 13.37
N HIS A 46 18.94 6.19 12.33
CA HIS A 46 18.44 5.26 11.31
C HIS A 46 18.19 3.87 11.90
N MET A 47 19.08 3.38 12.76
CA MET A 47 18.92 2.10 13.46
C MET A 47 17.74 2.12 14.44
N GLU A 48 17.59 3.19 15.23
CA GLU A 48 16.44 3.38 16.11
C GLU A 48 15.13 3.37 15.31
N GLN A 49 15.08 4.09 14.19
CA GLN A 49 13.92 4.08 13.32
C GLN A 49 13.64 2.69 12.74
N ALA A 50 14.66 1.94 12.34
CA ALA A 50 14.51 0.58 11.82
C ALA A 50 13.89 -0.36 12.88
N VAL A 51 14.37 -0.28 14.13
CA VAL A 51 13.80 -1.05 15.26
C VAL A 51 12.34 -0.68 15.51
N LEU A 52 11.99 0.62 15.46
CA LEU A 52 10.61 1.07 15.61
C LEU A 52 9.69 0.55 14.50
N LEU A 53 10.15 0.58 13.24
CA LEU A 53 9.39 0.06 12.11
C LEU A 53 9.22 -1.46 12.18
N GLN A 54 10.23 -2.18 12.66
CA GLN A 54 10.14 -3.61 12.90
C GLN A 54 9.08 -3.94 13.95
N LYS A 55 9.13 -3.27 15.11
CA LYS A 55 8.13 -3.43 16.18
C LYS A 55 6.72 -3.03 15.73
N GLN A 56 6.60 -1.98 14.92
CA GLN A 56 5.33 -1.57 14.33
C GLN A 56 4.75 -2.68 13.44
N TYR A 57 5.58 -3.28 12.57
CA TYR A 57 5.14 -4.36 11.70
C TYR A 57 4.80 -5.65 12.48
N GLU A 58 5.53 -5.97 13.53
CA GLU A 58 5.19 -7.09 14.43
C GLU A 58 3.82 -6.92 15.09
N THR A 59 3.46 -5.68 15.44
CA THR A 59 2.15 -5.33 15.97
C THR A 59 1.07 -5.48 14.89
N LEU A 60 1.38 -5.06 13.66
CA LEU A 60 0.50 -5.18 12.50
C LEU A 60 0.21 -6.64 12.12
N LEU A 61 1.11 -7.58 12.46
CA LEU A 61 0.94 -9.02 12.28
C LEU A 61 0.14 -9.72 13.40
N SER A 62 -0.40 -8.99 14.38
CA SER A 62 -1.02 -9.59 15.58
C SER A 62 -2.18 -10.54 15.23
N TYR A 63 -3.07 -10.13 14.33
CA TYR A 63 -4.18 -10.97 13.89
C TYR A 63 -3.72 -12.19 13.09
N GLU A 64 -2.76 -12.02 12.18
CA GLU A 64 -2.22 -13.12 11.37
C GLU A 64 -1.55 -14.17 12.25
N LYS A 65 -0.79 -13.74 13.26
CA LYS A 65 -0.18 -14.64 14.25
C LYS A 65 -1.22 -15.39 15.05
N GLU A 66 -2.27 -14.72 15.53
CA GLU A 66 -3.37 -15.35 16.27
C GLU A 66 -4.08 -16.42 15.43
N TRP A 67 -4.33 -16.14 14.16
CA TRP A 67 -5.02 -17.10 13.28
C TRP A 67 -4.12 -18.25 12.84
N ARG A 68 -2.83 -18.03 12.60
CA ARG A 68 -1.87 -19.11 12.34
C ARG A 68 -1.79 -20.09 13.51
N GLN A 69 -1.83 -19.60 14.75
CA GLN A 69 -1.90 -20.46 15.95
C GLN A 69 -3.17 -21.33 16.01
N LYS A 70 -4.25 -20.89 15.36
CA LYS A 70 -5.50 -21.67 15.21
C LYS A 70 -5.49 -22.63 14.01
N GLY A 71 -4.38 -22.69 13.25
CA GLY A 71 -4.19 -23.61 12.12
C GLY A 71 -4.50 -23.02 10.75
N TYR A 72 -4.84 -21.72 10.64
CA TYR A 72 -5.05 -21.07 9.35
C TYR A 72 -3.70 -20.68 8.73
N LYS A 73 -3.32 -21.29 7.60
CA LYS A 73 -2.00 -21.11 6.98
C LYS A 73 -2.00 -19.97 5.97
N TYR A 74 -2.93 -19.99 5.03
CA TYR A 74 -3.05 -18.99 3.97
C TYR A 74 -4.16 -18.00 4.31
N ILE A 75 -3.73 -16.82 4.78
CA ILE A 75 -4.63 -15.72 5.16
C ILE A 75 -4.50 -14.63 4.10
N ALA A 76 -5.58 -14.36 3.36
CA ALA A 76 -5.63 -13.24 2.44
C ALA A 76 -6.19 -11.99 3.12
N GLY A 77 -5.49 -10.88 2.97
CA GLY A 77 -6.05 -9.56 3.23
C GLY A 77 -6.78 -9.05 2.01
N VAL A 78 -7.89 -8.34 2.21
CA VAL A 78 -8.73 -7.80 1.14
C VAL A 78 -9.10 -6.36 1.49
N ASP A 79 -8.87 -5.46 0.55
CA ASP A 79 -9.21 -4.04 0.66
C ASP A 79 -9.58 -3.45 -0.70
N GLU A 80 -10.31 -2.33 -0.69
CA GLU A 80 -10.72 -1.59 -1.87
C GLU A 80 -10.36 -0.10 -1.81
N VAL A 81 -10.09 0.47 -2.99
CA VAL A 81 -9.86 1.90 -3.18
C VAL A 81 -10.72 2.45 -4.31
N GLY A 82 -10.95 3.76 -4.27
CA GLY A 82 -11.66 4.43 -5.35
C GLY A 82 -13.18 4.40 -5.22
N ARG A 83 -13.74 4.32 -4.01
CA ARG A 83 -15.20 4.42 -3.83
C ARG A 83 -15.77 5.81 -4.02
N GLY A 84 -15.08 6.84 -3.54
CA GLY A 84 -15.53 8.24 -3.61
C GLY A 84 -15.30 9.03 -4.92
N PRO A 85 -14.30 8.71 -5.76
CA PRO A 85 -14.07 9.41 -7.03
C PRO A 85 -15.29 9.46 -7.95
N LEU A 86 -15.37 10.52 -8.75
CA LEU A 86 -16.39 10.73 -9.78
C LEU A 86 -16.04 9.99 -11.08
N ALA A 87 -14.76 9.66 -11.28
CA ALA A 87 -14.28 8.98 -12.47
C ALA A 87 -13.30 7.83 -12.13
N GLY A 88 -13.22 6.88 -13.05
CA GLY A 88 -12.37 5.69 -12.99
C GLY A 88 -12.97 4.57 -12.14
N PRO A 89 -12.27 3.43 -12.03
CA PRO A 89 -12.79 2.23 -11.40
C PRO A 89 -12.78 2.31 -9.87
N VAL A 90 -13.58 1.46 -9.24
CA VAL A 90 -13.28 0.94 -7.91
C VAL A 90 -12.31 -0.23 -8.09
N THR A 91 -11.25 -0.27 -7.29
CA THR A 91 -10.19 -1.27 -7.42
C THR A 91 -10.05 -2.00 -6.11
N ALA A 92 -10.09 -3.33 -6.15
CA ALA A 92 -9.83 -4.16 -4.97
C ALA A 92 -8.62 -5.05 -5.22
N CYS A 93 -7.96 -5.45 -4.13
CA CYS A 93 -6.92 -6.45 -4.16
C CYS A 93 -7.18 -7.48 -3.07
N ALA A 94 -6.87 -8.74 -3.35
CA ALA A 94 -6.62 -9.75 -2.34
C ALA A 94 -5.11 -10.06 -2.33
N ALA A 95 -4.49 -10.20 -1.16
CA ALA A 95 -3.07 -10.46 -1.04
C ALA A 95 -2.76 -11.44 0.09
N VAL A 96 -1.93 -12.44 -0.19
CA VAL A 96 -1.43 -13.45 0.75
C VAL A 96 0.06 -13.23 0.97
N LEU A 97 0.45 -12.89 2.20
CA LEU A 97 1.84 -12.65 2.55
C LEU A 97 2.53 -13.92 3.07
N PRO A 98 3.82 -14.13 2.75
CA PRO A 98 4.62 -15.18 3.36
C PRO A 98 4.79 -14.94 4.86
N GLU A 99 4.88 -16.01 5.64
CA GLU A 99 5.01 -15.93 7.10
C GLU A 99 6.38 -15.40 7.57
N ASN A 100 7.44 -15.73 6.83
CA ASN A 100 8.83 -15.45 7.21
C ASN A 100 9.38 -14.15 6.60
N GLU A 101 8.54 -13.35 5.95
CA GLU A 101 8.94 -12.05 5.39
C GLU A 101 8.36 -10.91 6.22
N MET A 102 9.13 -9.84 6.35
CA MET A 102 8.68 -8.63 7.02
C MET A 102 8.68 -7.45 6.06
N PHE A 103 7.68 -6.57 6.23
CA PHE A 103 7.59 -5.31 5.49
C PHE A 103 7.61 -4.12 6.47
N PRO A 104 8.73 -3.85 7.18
CA PRO A 104 8.81 -2.76 8.16
C PRO A 104 8.38 -1.42 7.57
N GLY A 105 7.43 -0.75 8.21
CA GLY A 105 6.86 0.52 7.75
C GLY A 105 5.68 0.39 6.80
N LEU A 106 5.25 -0.83 6.44
CA LEU A 106 3.96 -1.06 5.80
C LEU A 106 2.84 -0.64 6.76
N THR A 107 1.87 0.10 6.23
CA THR A 107 0.69 0.58 6.95
C THR A 107 -0.36 1.01 5.92
N ASP A 108 -1.47 1.60 6.37
CA ASP A 108 -2.49 2.26 5.54
C ASP A 108 -1.84 3.06 4.41
N SER A 109 -2.29 2.76 3.18
CA SER A 109 -1.77 3.35 1.94
C SER A 109 -1.85 4.88 1.92
N LYS A 110 -2.81 5.48 2.65
CA LYS A 110 -2.98 6.94 2.77
C LYS A 110 -1.94 7.59 3.68
N LYS A 111 -1.37 6.85 4.63
CA LYS A 111 -0.29 7.33 5.51
C LYS A 111 1.09 7.25 4.87
N LEU A 112 1.22 6.49 3.80
CA LEU A 112 2.46 6.38 3.02
C LEU A 112 2.58 7.55 2.03
N SER A 113 3.79 8.10 1.93
CA SER A 113 4.13 8.98 0.81
C SER A 113 4.08 8.21 -0.51
N ARG A 114 3.88 8.92 -1.63
CA ARG A 114 3.84 8.31 -2.97
C ARG A 114 5.05 7.39 -3.23
N ALA A 115 6.27 7.89 -3.00
CA ALA A 115 7.49 7.10 -3.18
C ALA A 115 7.54 5.83 -2.32
N LYS A 116 7.10 5.90 -1.05
CA LYS A 116 7.03 4.70 -0.19
C LYS A 116 5.95 3.73 -0.67
N ARG A 117 4.82 4.24 -1.14
CA ARG A 117 3.72 3.43 -1.66
C ARG A 117 4.13 2.69 -2.94
N GLU A 118 4.82 3.37 -3.85
CA GLU A 118 5.40 2.76 -5.07
C GLU A 118 6.43 1.69 -4.69
N TYR A 119 7.35 1.98 -3.75
CA TYR A 119 8.31 1.00 -3.23
C TYR A 119 7.61 -0.25 -2.68
N PHE A 120 6.62 -0.09 -1.78
CA PHE A 120 5.88 -1.24 -1.24
C PHE A 120 5.05 -1.94 -2.32
N GLY A 121 4.50 -1.21 -3.29
CA GLY A 121 3.78 -1.81 -4.42
C GLY A 121 4.64 -2.82 -5.16
N GLU A 122 5.89 -2.47 -5.48
CA GLU A 122 6.81 -3.38 -6.17
C GLU A 122 7.30 -4.52 -5.26
N VAL A 123 7.70 -4.20 -4.01
CA VAL A 123 8.16 -5.22 -3.06
C VAL A 123 7.07 -6.24 -2.75
N LEU A 124 5.82 -5.81 -2.59
CA LEU A 124 4.70 -6.71 -2.30
C LEU A 124 4.37 -7.58 -3.52
N LYS A 125 4.44 -7.07 -4.76
CA LYS A 125 4.26 -7.89 -5.96
C LYS A 125 5.35 -8.97 -6.08
N ASP A 126 6.59 -8.64 -5.72
CA ASP A 126 7.72 -9.58 -5.77
C ASP A 126 7.66 -10.64 -4.65
N LYS A 127 7.22 -10.26 -3.45
CA LYS A 127 7.32 -11.10 -2.24
C LYS A 127 6.02 -11.76 -1.78
N ALA A 128 4.85 -11.28 -2.19
CA ALA A 128 3.59 -11.93 -1.82
C ALA A 128 3.53 -13.35 -2.40
N LEU A 129 2.94 -14.27 -1.64
CA LEU A 129 2.73 -15.65 -2.10
C LEU A 129 1.71 -15.70 -3.25
N SER A 130 0.69 -14.85 -3.17
CA SER A 130 -0.30 -14.66 -4.22
C SER A 130 -0.95 -13.30 -4.00
N TYR A 131 -1.30 -12.61 -5.08
CA TYR A 131 -2.15 -11.44 -5.04
C TYR A 131 -2.97 -11.36 -6.32
N HIS A 132 -4.12 -10.69 -6.27
CA HIS A 132 -4.92 -10.43 -7.47
C HIS A 132 -5.59 -9.08 -7.35
N ILE A 133 -5.44 -8.26 -8.39
CA ILE A 133 -5.98 -6.90 -8.45
C ILE A 133 -7.11 -6.87 -9.47
N VAL A 134 -8.24 -6.27 -9.09
CA VAL A 134 -9.42 -6.18 -9.95
C VAL A 134 -9.91 -4.75 -10.02
N HIS A 135 -10.12 -4.26 -11.24
CA HIS A 135 -10.83 -3.02 -11.52
C HIS A 135 -12.29 -3.33 -11.90
N VAL A 136 -13.23 -2.63 -11.27
CA VAL A 136 -14.63 -2.56 -11.71
C VAL A 136 -14.91 -1.13 -12.14
N PHE A 137 -15.19 -0.96 -13.44
CA PHE A 137 -15.23 0.34 -14.11
C PHE A 137 -16.55 1.08 -13.90
N ALA A 138 -16.56 2.37 -14.27
CA ALA A 138 -17.66 3.29 -14.04
C ALA A 138 -19.02 2.77 -14.56
N GLN A 139 -19.05 2.17 -15.75
CA GLN A 139 -20.27 1.59 -16.31
C GLN A 139 -20.89 0.55 -15.36
N THR A 140 -20.11 -0.42 -14.89
CA THR A 140 -20.61 -1.43 -13.94
C THR A 140 -21.01 -0.79 -12.61
N ILE A 141 -20.25 0.21 -12.12
CA ILE A 141 -20.60 0.95 -10.90
C ILE A 141 -21.99 1.61 -11.04
N ASP A 142 -22.28 2.20 -12.19
CA ASP A 142 -23.57 2.83 -12.47
C ASP A 142 -24.71 1.80 -12.55
N GLU A 143 -24.44 0.61 -13.08
CA GLU A 143 -25.42 -0.49 -13.19
C GLU A 143 -25.76 -1.11 -11.84
N VAL A 144 -24.77 -1.37 -10.97
CA VAL A 144 -24.97 -2.16 -9.74
C VAL A 144 -24.86 -1.36 -8.44
N ASN A 145 -24.53 -0.07 -8.50
CA ASN A 145 -24.13 0.82 -7.41
C ASN A 145 -22.73 0.53 -6.82
N ILE A 146 -22.16 1.54 -6.16
CA ILE A 146 -20.78 1.48 -5.64
C ILE A 146 -20.55 0.42 -4.57
N TYR A 147 -21.56 0.11 -3.75
CA TYR A 147 -21.42 -0.90 -2.71
C TYR A 147 -21.32 -2.30 -3.32
N GLN A 148 -22.18 -2.63 -4.29
CA GLN A 148 -22.13 -3.93 -4.97
C GLN A 148 -20.90 -4.04 -5.87
N ALA A 149 -20.52 -2.97 -6.59
CA ALA A 149 -19.31 -2.95 -7.40
C ALA A 149 -18.04 -3.18 -6.56
N SER A 150 -17.98 -2.60 -5.36
CA SER A 150 -16.87 -2.84 -4.41
C SER A 150 -16.83 -4.31 -3.97
N LYS A 151 -17.99 -4.87 -3.59
CA LYS A 151 -18.13 -6.26 -3.19
C LYS A 151 -17.77 -7.23 -4.32
N GLU A 152 -18.13 -6.89 -5.56
CA GLU A 152 -17.78 -7.64 -6.76
C GLU A 152 -16.28 -7.60 -7.02
N ALA A 153 -15.66 -6.42 -6.97
CA ALA A 153 -14.21 -6.26 -7.11
C ALA A 153 -13.46 -7.11 -6.08
N MET A 154 -13.86 -7.05 -4.81
CA MET A 154 -13.29 -7.85 -3.74
C MET A 154 -13.46 -9.36 -3.98
N MET A 155 -14.66 -9.82 -4.35
CA MET A 155 -14.90 -11.24 -4.63
C MET A 155 -14.07 -11.74 -5.81
N LYS A 156 -14.01 -10.97 -6.91
CA LYS A 156 -13.16 -11.30 -8.05
C LYS A 156 -11.68 -11.33 -7.65
N SER A 157 -11.25 -10.42 -6.77
CA SER A 157 -9.87 -10.40 -6.26
C SER A 157 -9.54 -11.66 -5.44
N VAL A 158 -10.46 -12.14 -4.60
CA VAL A 158 -10.27 -13.39 -3.85
C VAL A 158 -10.24 -14.59 -4.79
N ASN A 159 -11.16 -14.65 -5.76
CA ASN A 159 -11.27 -15.77 -6.69
C ASN A 159 -10.11 -15.86 -7.69
N GLY A 160 -9.38 -14.76 -7.91
CA GLY A 160 -8.22 -14.73 -8.79
C GLY A 160 -6.89 -15.02 -8.11
N LEU A 161 -6.88 -15.38 -6.82
CA LEU A 161 -5.68 -15.87 -6.14
C LEU A 161 -5.32 -17.27 -6.66
N ASP A 162 -4.02 -17.50 -6.87
CA ASP A 162 -3.49 -18.80 -7.31
C ASP A 162 -3.32 -19.80 -6.16
N ILE A 163 -3.71 -19.41 -4.95
CA ILE A 163 -3.62 -20.20 -3.73
C ILE A 163 -5.00 -20.28 -3.08
N GLU A 164 -5.39 -21.49 -2.66
CA GLU A 164 -6.58 -21.69 -1.83
C GLU A 164 -6.34 -21.11 -0.43
N VAL A 165 -7.20 -20.17 -0.03
CA VAL A 165 -7.06 -19.43 1.22
C VAL A 165 -7.95 -20.01 2.32
N ASP A 166 -7.38 -20.16 3.52
CA ASP A 166 -8.10 -20.68 4.68
C ASP A 166 -8.96 -19.60 5.35
N ALA A 167 -8.52 -18.34 5.25
CA ALA A 167 -9.16 -17.19 5.89
C ALA A 167 -9.01 -15.89 5.08
N LEU A 168 -10.01 -15.02 5.21
CA LEU A 168 -10.02 -13.67 4.67
C LEU A 168 -10.04 -12.62 5.79
N PHE A 169 -9.12 -11.69 5.76
CA PHE A 169 -9.15 -10.48 6.58
C PHE A 169 -9.62 -9.33 5.70
N ILE A 170 -10.73 -8.69 6.04
CA ILE A 170 -11.41 -7.74 5.15
C ILE A 170 -11.62 -6.42 5.90
N ASP A 171 -11.31 -5.29 5.26
CA ASP A 171 -11.63 -3.97 5.81
C ASP A 171 -13.14 -3.68 5.68
N ALA A 172 -13.77 -3.47 6.83
CA ALA A 172 -15.13 -2.96 7.02
C ALA A 172 -16.30 -3.71 6.29
N MET A 173 -16.07 -4.79 5.53
CA MET A 173 -17.08 -5.51 4.74
C MET A 173 -17.13 -7.02 5.03
N THR A 174 -18.17 -7.68 4.51
CA THR A 174 -18.34 -9.15 4.52
C THR A 174 -18.61 -9.62 3.11
N LEU A 175 -17.91 -10.68 2.69
CA LEU A 175 -18.03 -11.26 1.36
C LEU A 175 -18.92 -12.50 1.38
N PRO A 176 -19.67 -12.79 0.30
CA PRO A 176 -20.58 -13.92 0.21
C PRO A 176 -19.80 -15.19 -0.18
N THR A 177 -18.95 -15.67 0.73
CA THR A 177 -18.12 -16.87 0.55
C THR A 177 -18.13 -17.73 1.82
N ALA A 178 -17.89 -19.03 1.66
CA ALA A 178 -17.80 -20.00 2.74
C ALA A 178 -16.47 -19.93 3.51
N VAL A 179 -15.44 -19.30 2.92
CA VAL A 179 -14.13 -19.10 3.58
C VAL A 179 -14.33 -18.35 4.90
N LYS A 180 -13.56 -18.69 5.93
CA LYS A 180 -13.64 -17.99 7.22
C LYS A 180 -13.20 -16.54 7.06
N GLN A 181 -13.92 -15.61 7.70
CA GLN A 181 -13.67 -14.19 7.52
C GLN A 181 -13.50 -13.48 8.86
N LEU A 182 -12.53 -12.56 8.92
CA LEU A 182 -12.38 -11.59 9.97
C LEU A 182 -12.63 -10.20 9.38
N ARG A 183 -13.73 -9.57 9.79
CA ARG A 183 -14.03 -8.19 9.46
C ARG A 183 -13.35 -7.26 10.47
N LEU A 184 -12.47 -6.38 9.99
CA LEU A 184 -11.79 -5.39 10.81
C LEU A 184 -12.24 -3.99 10.43
N ILE A 185 -12.44 -3.11 11.41
CA ILE A 185 -12.65 -1.68 11.15
C ILE A 185 -11.28 -1.02 11.14
N GLN A 186 -10.93 -0.31 10.06
CA GLN A 186 -9.58 0.22 9.81
C GLN A 186 -8.57 -0.92 9.80
N GLY A 187 -8.89 -1.95 9.03
CA GLY A 187 -8.11 -3.19 8.93
C GLY A 187 -6.70 -2.95 8.39
N ASP A 188 -6.53 -2.00 7.48
CA ASP A 188 -5.26 -1.56 6.91
C ASP A 188 -4.25 -1.03 7.95
N ALA A 189 -4.72 -0.53 9.08
CA ALA A 189 -3.89 -0.09 10.20
C ALA A 189 -3.64 -1.19 11.24
N LYS A 190 -4.26 -2.36 11.09
CA LYS A 190 -4.32 -3.43 12.11
C LYS A 190 -3.82 -4.80 11.63
N SER A 191 -3.88 -5.05 10.33
CA SER A 191 -3.50 -6.31 9.68
C SER A 191 -2.51 -6.03 8.56
N ALA A 192 -1.42 -6.80 8.54
CA ALA A 192 -0.39 -6.68 7.52
C ALA A 192 -0.92 -7.12 6.16
N SER A 193 -1.77 -8.17 6.14
CA SER A 193 -2.38 -8.64 4.90
C SER A 193 -3.34 -7.61 4.32
N ILE A 194 -4.19 -6.96 5.14
CA ILE A 194 -5.09 -5.88 4.64
C ILE A 194 -4.26 -4.68 4.19
N ALA A 195 -3.23 -4.28 4.93
CA ALA A 195 -2.35 -3.18 4.53
C ALA A 195 -1.69 -3.43 3.17
N ALA A 196 -1.23 -4.67 2.91
CA ALA A 196 -0.67 -5.06 1.62
C ALA A 196 -1.69 -4.96 0.49
N ALA A 197 -2.90 -5.50 0.69
CA ALA A 197 -3.99 -5.37 -0.27
C ALA A 197 -4.34 -3.90 -0.56
N SER A 198 -4.40 -3.05 0.47
CA SER A 198 -4.65 -1.61 0.36
C SER A 198 -3.62 -0.93 -0.52
N VAL A 199 -2.33 -1.20 -0.27
CA VAL A 199 -1.23 -0.62 -1.03
C VAL A 199 -1.26 -1.07 -2.48
N LEU A 200 -1.44 -2.36 -2.75
CA LEU A 200 -1.50 -2.91 -4.11
C LEU A 200 -2.70 -2.37 -4.89
N ALA A 201 -3.89 -2.32 -4.27
CA ALA A 201 -5.08 -1.73 -4.89
C ALA A 201 -4.86 -0.23 -5.19
N LYS A 202 -4.25 0.50 -4.26
CA LYS A 202 -3.97 1.94 -4.41
C LYS A 202 -2.96 2.23 -5.51
N THR A 203 -1.85 1.51 -5.57
CA THR A 203 -0.82 1.73 -6.61
C THR A 203 -1.37 1.40 -7.99
N ALA A 204 -2.08 0.29 -8.14
CA ALA A 204 -2.70 -0.07 -9.42
C ALA A 204 -3.76 0.94 -9.86
N ARG A 205 -4.63 1.39 -8.95
CA ARG A 205 -5.63 2.41 -9.29
C ARG A 205 -4.99 3.75 -9.65
N ASP A 206 -3.98 4.19 -8.90
CA ASP A 206 -3.31 5.46 -9.19
C ASP A 206 -2.60 5.41 -10.55
N GLN A 207 -1.96 4.28 -10.87
CA GLN A 207 -1.37 4.04 -12.19
C GLN A 207 -2.41 4.13 -13.30
N TYR A 208 -3.57 3.48 -13.15
CA TYR A 208 -4.67 3.60 -14.11
C TYR A 208 -5.13 5.06 -14.30
N MET A 209 -5.26 5.82 -13.22
CA MET A 209 -5.69 7.23 -13.32
C MET A 209 -4.64 8.12 -14.00
N ILE A 210 -3.35 7.80 -13.86
CA ILE A 210 -2.26 8.49 -14.57
C ILE A 210 -2.33 8.20 -16.07
N GLU A 211 -2.48 6.93 -16.45
CA GLU A 211 -2.67 6.54 -17.86
C GLU A 211 -3.93 7.16 -18.45
N LEU A 212 -4.99 7.27 -17.64
CA LEU A 212 -6.23 7.90 -18.06
C LEU A 212 -6.08 9.40 -18.34
N ALA A 213 -5.19 10.08 -17.63
CA ALA A 213 -4.88 11.48 -17.88
C ALA A 213 -4.19 11.68 -19.24
N GLU A 214 -3.47 10.70 -19.75
CA GLU A 214 -2.90 10.78 -21.11
C GLU A 214 -4.00 10.74 -22.18
N LYS A 215 -5.06 9.96 -21.92
CA LYS A 215 -6.22 9.83 -22.81
C LYS A 215 -7.17 11.03 -22.75
N TYR A 216 -7.33 11.62 -21.56
CA TYR A 216 -8.21 12.77 -21.32
C TYR A 216 -7.46 13.87 -20.55
N PRO A 217 -6.49 14.55 -21.20
CA PRO A 217 -5.60 15.51 -20.55
C PRO A 217 -6.32 16.74 -19.97
N GLU A 218 -7.53 17.02 -20.42
CA GLU A 218 -8.33 18.16 -20.02
C GLU A 218 -8.93 18.05 -18.60
N TYR A 219 -8.92 16.86 -17.99
CA TYR A 219 -9.49 16.63 -16.66
C TYR A 219 -8.47 16.68 -15.53
N GLY A 220 -7.17 16.45 -15.78
CA GLY A 220 -6.14 16.45 -14.72
C GLY A 220 -6.20 15.25 -13.76
N PHE A 221 -6.61 14.07 -14.27
CA PHE A 221 -6.81 12.86 -13.46
C PHE A 221 -5.58 12.42 -12.66
N GLU A 222 -4.37 12.71 -13.14
CA GLU A 222 -3.11 12.41 -12.47
C GLU A 222 -2.84 13.28 -11.22
N GLN A 223 -3.60 14.37 -11.04
CA GLN A 223 -3.50 15.22 -9.84
C GLN A 223 -4.46 14.77 -8.75
N HIS A 224 -5.73 14.57 -9.12
CA HIS A 224 -6.81 14.31 -8.17
C HIS A 224 -7.37 12.90 -8.23
N MET A 225 -6.83 11.99 -9.05
CA MET A 225 -7.20 10.57 -9.10
C MET A 225 -8.70 10.31 -9.32
N GLY A 226 -9.37 11.23 -10.03
CA GLY A 226 -10.82 11.20 -10.28
C GLY A 226 -11.69 11.73 -9.13
N TYR A 227 -11.13 12.17 -7.99
CA TYR A 227 -11.90 12.85 -6.95
C TYR A 227 -12.47 14.18 -7.45
N GLY A 228 -13.67 14.56 -6.99
CA GLY A 228 -14.37 15.78 -7.41
C GLY A 228 -13.79 17.05 -6.81
N THR A 229 -12.53 17.38 -7.13
CA THR A 229 -11.93 18.67 -6.78
C THR A 229 -12.54 19.79 -7.63
N LYS A 230 -12.25 21.04 -7.27
CA LYS A 230 -12.74 22.20 -8.04
C LYS A 230 -12.33 22.11 -9.51
N GLU A 231 -11.08 21.74 -9.77
CA GLU A 231 -10.50 21.60 -11.11
C GLU A 231 -11.24 20.52 -11.91
N HIS A 232 -11.51 19.37 -11.29
CA HIS A 232 -12.24 18.28 -11.94
C HIS A 232 -13.69 18.70 -12.28
N LEU A 233 -14.37 19.40 -11.38
CA LEU A 233 -15.74 19.87 -11.61
C LEU A 233 -15.80 20.96 -12.69
N GLU A 234 -14.79 21.82 -12.79
CA GLU A 234 -14.69 22.82 -13.86
C GLU A 234 -14.45 22.15 -15.22
N ALA A 235 -13.55 21.17 -15.29
CA ALA A 235 -13.32 20.38 -16.49
C ALA A 235 -14.60 19.65 -16.93
N LEU A 236 -15.28 18.99 -15.98
CA LEU A 236 -16.53 18.28 -16.22
C LEU A 236 -17.64 19.18 -16.78
N ARG A 237 -17.78 20.43 -16.28
CA ARG A 237 -18.74 21.40 -16.84
C ARG A 237 -18.35 21.89 -18.23
N LYS A 238 -17.05 21.99 -18.52
CA LYS A 238 -16.54 22.56 -19.77
C LYS A 238 -16.53 21.54 -20.91
N TYR A 239 -16.15 20.30 -20.62
CA TYR A 239 -15.89 19.26 -21.61
C TYR A 239 -16.93 18.12 -21.58
N GLY A 240 -17.83 18.11 -20.59
CA GLY A 240 -18.80 17.04 -20.37
C GLY A 240 -18.21 15.83 -19.63
N PRO A 241 -18.98 14.75 -19.43
CA PRO A 241 -18.45 13.51 -18.86
C PRO A 241 -17.78 12.63 -19.94
N THR A 242 -16.73 11.92 -19.54
CA THR A 242 -16.11 10.83 -20.32
C THR A 242 -16.77 9.48 -19.99
N PRO A 243 -16.52 8.42 -20.78
CA PRO A 243 -16.95 7.05 -20.44
C PRO A 243 -16.45 6.52 -19.09
N GLU A 244 -15.43 7.15 -18.50
CA GLU A 244 -14.90 6.79 -17.18
C GLU A 244 -15.61 7.49 -16.03
N HIS A 245 -16.48 8.46 -16.31
CA HIS A 245 -17.27 9.11 -15.27
C HIS A 245 -18.42 8.22 -14.82
N ARG A 246 -18.70 8.24 -13.52
CA ARG A 246 -19.80 7.52 -12.89
C ARG A 246 -21.05 8.38 -12.99
N CYS A 247 -21.83 8.16 -14.04
CA CYS A 247 -23.01 8.95 -14.37
C CYS A 247 -24.09 8.90 -13.28
N SER A 248 -24.10 7.85 -12.45
CA SER A 248 -25.00 7.71 -11.31
C SER A 248 -24.61 8.57 -10.09
N PHE A 249 -23.39 9.13 -10.06
CA PHE A 249 -22.92 9.92 -8.91
C PHE A 249 -23.31 11.39 -9.09
N SER A 250 -23.84 12.00 -8.03
CA SER A 250 -23.82 13.46 -7.93
C SER A 250 -22.39 13.92 -7.62
N PRO A 251 -21.80 14.89 -8.36
CA PRO A 251 -22.45 15.86 -9.27
C PRO A 251 -22.39 15.53 -10.77
N VAL A 252 -21.88 14.36 -11.19
CA VAL A 252 -21.82 13.97 -12.62
C VAL A 252 -23.22 13.94 -13.24
N GLN A 253 -24.20 13.41 -12.51
CA GLN A 253 -25.59 13.39 -12.95
C GLN A 253 -26.15 14.79 -13.29
N ALA A 254 -25.64 15.84 -12.65
CA ALA A 254 -26.15 17.21 -12.83
C ALA A 254 -25.60 17.90 -14.10
N VAL A 255 -24.65 17.29 -14.80
CA VAL A 255 -24.07 17.81 -16.05
C VAL A 255 -24.45 16.99 -17.30
N LEU A 256 -25.22 15.92 -17.12
CA LEU A 256 -25.84 15.12 -18.19
C LEU A 256 -27.15 15.77 -18.66
#